data_AF-A0AAD4GEL2-F1
#
_entry.id   AF-A0AAD4GEL2-F1
#
_cell.length_a   1.000
_cell.length_b   1.000
_cell.length_c   1.000
_cell.angle_alpha   90.00
_cell.angle_beta   90.00
_cell.angle_gamma   90.00
#
_symmetry.space_group_name_H-M   'P 1'
#
loop_
_entity.id
_entity.type
_entity.pdbx_description
1 polymer ?
#
loop_
_entity_poly.entity_id
_entity_poly.type
_entity_poly.pdbx_seq_one_letter_code
_entity_poly.pdbx_strand_id
1 'polypeptide(L)'
;MAPSKYAQRLKSVAAAWPTDPFRPNLQLKTFFESLATHPHLTPNAVQSANVLLENGIQHRYPLSKKTLEPASMPKHYQRLGQGYERSVQGIRRPWWQVVFGIWR
;
A
#
# COMPACT_ATOMS: atom_id res chain seq x y z
N MET A 1 11.18 17.77 -26.21
CA MET A 1 11.04 18.57 -24.96
C MET A 1 11.64 17.76 -23.82
N ALA A 2 12.54 18.33 -23.02
CA ALA A 2 13.10 17.63 -21.86
C ALA A 2 12.00 17.35 -20.82
N PRO A 3 12.00 16.19 -20.13
CA PRO A 3 11.01 15.89 -19.11
C PRO A 3 11.10 16.91 -17.97
N SER A 4 9.96 17.39 -17.49
CA SER A 4 9.93 18.30 -16.34
C SER A 4 10.56 17.62 -15.11
N LYS A 5 11.21 18.40 -14.25
CA LYS A 5 11.80 17.89 -12.99
C LYS A 5 10.78 17.10 -12.16
N TYR A 6 9.51 17.51 -12.17
CA TYR A 6 8.41 16.82 -11.49
C TYR A 6 8.07 15.48 -12.13
N ALA A 7 8.05 15.40 -13.46
CA ALA A 7 7.84 14.15 -14.19
C ALA A 7 8.95 13.13 -13.89
N GLN A 8 10.21 13.56 -13.85
CA GLN A 8 11.33 12.68 -13.53
C GLN A 8 11.24 12.13 -12.09
N ARG A 9 10.87 12.98 -11.13
CA ARG A 9 10.64 12.56 -9.74
C ARG A 9 9.46 11.59 -9.60
N LEU A 10 8.36 11.82 -10.31
CA LEU A 10 7.23 10.90 -10.26
C LEU A 10 7.58 9.54 -10.88
N LYS A 11 8.40 9.52 -11.94
CA LYS A 11 8.94 8.28 -12.51
C LYS A 11 9.84 7.52 -11.52
N SER A 12 10.67 8.21 -10.73
CA SER A 12 11.45 7.53 -9.68
C SER A 12 10.57 6.95 -8.58
N VAL A 13 9.50 7.66 -8.18
CA VAL A 13 8.50 7.13 -7.24
C VAL A 13 7.81 5.89 -7.81
N ALA A 14 7.43 5.92 -9.10
CA ALA A 14 6.82 4.77 -9.77
C ALA A 14 7.75 3.55 -9.79
N ALA A 15 9.04 3.75 -10.10
CA ALA A 15 10.03 2.68 -10.14
C ALA A 15 10.29 2.04 -8.76
N ALA A 16 10.22 2.83 -7.70
CA ALA A 16 10.36 2.35 -6.32
C ALA A 16 9.08 1.72 -5.76
N TRP A 17 7.93 1.90 -6.43
CA TRP A 17 6.64 1.46 -5.91
C TRP A 17 6.51 -0.07 -5.95
N PRO A 18 6.06 -0.73 -4.86
CA PRO A 18 5.90 -2.17 -4.83
C PRO A 18 4.83 -2.66 -5.83
N THR A 19 5.00 -3.88 -6.33
CA THR A 19 4.00 -4.52 -7.19
C THR A 19 2.87 -5.10 -6.34
N ASP A 20 1.61 -4.85 -6.73
CA ASP A 20 0.44 -5.44 -6.07
C ASP A 20 0.23 -6.88 -6.58
N PRO A 21 0.42 -7.92 -5.74
CA PRO A 21 0.30 -9.31 -6.17
C PRO A 21 -1.16 -9.74 -6.41
N PHE A 22 -2.14 -9.05 -5.82
CA PHE A 22 -3.55 -9.40 -5.94
C PHE A 22 -4.23 -8.78 -7.15
N ARG A 23 -3.68 -7.66 -7.65
CA ARG A 23 -4.23 -6.93 -8.78
C ARG A 23 -3.15 -6.71 -9.86
N PRO A 24 -2.67 -7.78 -10.52
CA PRO A 24 -1.60 -7.67 -11.51
C PRO A 24 -1.94 -6.70 -12.66
N ASN A 25 -3.23 -6.57 -12.99
CA ASN A 25 -3.72 -5.69 -14.05
C ASN A 25 -4.00 -4.24 -13.59
N LEU A 26 -3.92 -3.94 -12.28
CA LEU A 26 -4.20 -2.61 -11.72
C LEU A 26 -3.06 -2.20 -10.80
N GLN A 27 -1.99 -1.66 -11.40
CA GLN A 27 -0.77 -1.28 -10.71
C GLN A 27 -0.65 0.23 -10.56
N LEU A 28 -0.39 0.70 -9.34
CA LEU A 28 -0.27 2.13 -9.09
C LEU A 28 0.98 2.74 -9.75
N LYS A 29 2.06 1.97 -9.91
CA LYS A 29 3.26 2.40 -10.66
C LYS A 29 2.93 2.79 -12.09
N THR A 30 2.07 2.02 -12.77
CA THR A 30 1.64 2.30 -14.15
C THR A 30 0.81 3.59 -14.22
N PHE A 31 -0.04 3.82 -13.22
CA PHE A 31 -0.74 5.11 -13.09
C PHE A 31 0.26 6.26 -12.92
N PHE A 32 1.26 6.14 -12.03
CA PHE A 32 2.27 7.18 -11.86
C PHE A 32 3.12 7.43 -13.11
N GLU A 33 3.45 6.38 -13.87
CA GLU A 33 4.12 6.50 -15.17
C GLU A 33 3.29 7.30 -16.17
N SER A 34 1.98 7.00 -16.28
CA SER A 34 1.07 7.78 -17.13
C SER A 34 0.93 9.23 -16.66
N LEU A 35 0.80 9.44 -15.35
CA LEU A 35 0.62 10.77 -14.75
C LEU A 35 1.88 11.63 -14.94
N ALA A 36 3.06 11.02 -14.99
CA ALA A 36 4.31 11.73 -15.27
C ALA A 36 4.37 12.30 -16.70
N THR A 37 3.56 11.78 -17.64
CA THR A 37 3.44 12.31 -19.01
C THR A 37 2.32 13.33 -19.16
N HIS A 38 1.48 13.48 -18.13
CA HIS A 38 0.32 14.37 -18.19
C HIS A 38 0.76 15.85 -18.21
N PRO A 39 0.19 16.69 -19.10
CA PRO A 39 0.63 18.07 -19.29
C PRO A 39 0.43 18.94 -18.05
N HIS A 40 -0.56 18.62 -17.20
CA HIS A 40 -0.91 19.40 -16.01
C HIS A 40 -0.47 18.71 -14.70
N LEU A 41 0.69 18.04 -14.71
CA LEU A 41 1.24 17.45 -13.49
C LEU A 41 1.51 18.52 -12.43
N THR A 42 0.90 18.39 -11.25
CA THR A 42 1.07 19.35 -10.15
C THR A 42 2.22 18.94 -9.23
N PRO A 43 2.97 19.90 -8.67
CA PRO A 43 4.00 19.62 -7.66
C PRO A 43 3.45 18.89 -6.43
N ASN A 44 2.22 19.24 -6.02
CA ASN A 44 1.55 18.63 -4.87
C ASN A 44 1.28 17.14 -5.09
N ALA A 45 0.87 16.74 -6.30
CA ALA A 45 0.66 15.32 -6.61
C ALA A 45 1.95 14.50 -6.47
N VAL A 46 3.08 15.05 -6.96
CA VAL A 46 4.40 14.40 -6.82
C VAL A 46 4.82 14.30 -5.36
N GLN A 47 4.62 15.38 -4.59
CA GLN A 47 4.92 15.39 -3.17
C GLN A 47 4.07 14.38 -2.39
N SER A 48 2.76 14.32 -2.66
CA SER A 48 1.85 13.35 -2.05
C SER A 48 2.25 11.92 -2.37
N ALA A 49 2.62 11.63 -3.62
CA ALA A 49 3.10 10.31 -4.01
C ALA A 49 4.38 9.91 -3.25
N ASN A 50 5.33 10.84 -3.08
CA ASN A 50 6.53 10.60 -2.29
C ASN A 50 6.22 10.33 -0.81
N VAL A 51 5.35 11.14 -0.20
CA VAL A 51 4.92 10.97 1.19
C VAL A 51 4.23 9.63 1.42
N LEU A 52 3.43 9.16 0.45
CA LEU A 52 2.81 7.84 0.53
C LEU A 52 3.85 6.71 0.44
N LEU A 53 4.82 6.81 -0.48
CA LEU A 53 5.89 5.81 -0.62
C LEU A 53 6.68 5.63 0.68
N GLU A 54 7.01 6.75 1.33
CA GLU A 54 7.79 6.78 2.57
C GLU A 54 6.97 6.44 3.83
N ASN A 55 5.67 6.12 3.68
CA ASN A 55 4.72 5.99 4.79
C ASN A 55 4.73 7.22 5.73
N GLY A 56 4.99 8.42 5.22
CA GLY A 56 5.23 9.61 6.04
C GLY A 56 4.06 10.02 6.93
N ILE A 57 2.82 9.78 6.49
CA ILE A 57 1.61 10.06 7.30
C ILE A 57 1.51 9.15 8.52
N GLN A 58 1.88 7.87 8.37
CA GLN A 58 1.88 6.91 9.48
C GLN A 58 2.87 7.32 10.57
N HIS A 59 4.05 7.81 10.17
CA HIS A 59 5.06 8.31 11.11
C HIS A 59 4.62 9.61 11.79
N ARG A 60 3.97 10.51 11.05
CA ARG A 60 3.50 11.80 11.57
C ARG A 60 2.34 11.67 12.55
N TYR A 61 1.45 10.70 12.31
CA TYR A 61 0.27 10.46 13.13
C TYR A 61 0.28 9.00 13.62
N PRO A 62 1.17 8.67 14.59
CA PRO A 62 1.27 7.32 15.10
C PRO A 62 -0.05 6.89 15.76
N LEU A 63 -0.50 5.69 15.41
CA LEU A 63 -1.72 5.13 15.97
C LEU A 63 -1.47 4.61 17.39
N SER A 64 -2.43 4.86 18.28
CA SER A 64 -2.33 4.37 19.66
C SER A 64 -2.45 2.85 19.72
N LYS A 65 -1.87 2.24 20.77
CA LYS A 65 -2.02 0.81 21.03
C LYS A 65 -3.49 0.39 21.13
N LYS A 66 -4.34 1.21 21.76
CA LYS A 66 -5.78 0.94 21.87
C LYS A 66 -6.49 0.90 20.51
N THR A 67 -5.99 1.68 19.54
CA THR A 67 -6.48 1.67 18.15
C THR A 67 -6.02 0.43 17.41
N LEU A 68 -4.74 0.03 17.57
CA LEU A 68 -4.15 -1.14 16.90
C LEU A 68 -4.51 -2.48 17.56
N GLU A 69 -4.98 -2.46 18.80
CA GLU A 69 -5.34 -3.64 19.58
C GLU A 69 -6.73 -3.42 20.22
N PRO A 70 -7.81 -3.47 19.43
CA PRO A 70 -9.15 -3.24 19.95
C PRO A 70 -9.54 -4.34 20.95
N ALA A 71 -10.25 -3.98 22.02
CA ALA A 71 -10.59 -4.91 23.11
C ALA A 71 -11.38 -6.15 22.64
N SER A 72 -12.23 -6.00 21.64
CA SER A 72 -13.01 -7.10 21.05
C SER A 72 -12.14 -8.09 20.25
N MET A 73 -11.02 -7.62 19.67
CA MET A 73 -10.10 -8.48 18.92
C MET A 73 -8.67 -7.91 18.95
N PRO A 74 -7.90 -8.14 20.03
CA PRO A 74 -6.60 -7.50 20.23
C PRO A 74 -5.58 -7.78 19.12
N LYS A 75 -5.69 -8.93 18.44
CA LYS A 75 -4.81 -9.34 17.34
C LYS A 75 -5.34 -8.98 15.95
N HIS A 76 -6.31 -8.07 15.82
CA HIS A 76 -7.00 -7.81 14.54
C HIS A 76 -6.04 -7.45 13.39
N TYR A 77 -5.27 -6.37 13.53
CA TYR A 77 -4.38 -5.91 12.46
C TYR A 77 -3.19 -6.84 12.23
N GLN A 78 -2.69 -7.49 13.28
CA GLN A 78 -1.67 -8.55 13.14
C GLN A 78 -2.18 -9.70 12.26
N ARG A 79 -3.42 -10.16 12.51
CA ARG A 79 -4.06 -11.22 11.72
C ARG A 79 -4.33 -10.78 10.28
N LEU A 80 -4.68 -9.52 10.05
CA LEU A 80 -4.81 -8.97 8.70
C LEU A 80 -3.49 -9.04 7.92
N GLY A 81 -2.37 -8.63 8.54
CA GLY A 81 -1.04 -8.72 7.93
C GLY A 81 -0.65 -10.17 7.60
N GLN A 82 -0.80 -11.08 8.57
CA GLN A 82 -0.54 -12.51 8.35
C GLN A 82 -1.43 -13.11 7.26
N GLY A 83 -2.71 -12.71 7.20
CA GLY A 83 -3.64 -13.14 6.18
C GLY A 83 -3.22 -12.67 4.79
N TYR A 84 -2.75 -11.43 4.67
CA TYR A 84 -2.17 -10.89 3.44
C TYR A 84 -0.96 -11.72 2.98
N GLU A 85 0.04 -11.91 3.84
CA GLU A 85 1.26 -12.66 3.51
C GLU A 85 0.98 -14.10 3.09
N ARG A 86 0.15 -14.82 3.86
CA ARG A 86 -0.26 -16.20 3.53
C ARG A 86 -1.03 -16.26 2.21
N SER A 87 -1.87 -15.28 1.93
CA SER A 87 -2.64 -15.23 0.68
C SER A 87 -1.74 -15.00 -0.53
N VAL A 88 -0.69 -14.18 -0.41
CA VAL A 88 0.33 -14.01 -1.47
C VAL A 88 1.05 -15.34 -1.74
N GLN A 89 1.29 -16.16 -0.71
CA GLN A 89 1.88 -17.50 -0.84
C GLN A 89 0.89 -18.56 -1.36
N GLY A 90 -0.37 -18.19 -1.65
CA GLY A 90 -1.42 -19.13 -2.05
C GLY A 90 -1.96 -20.01 -0.92
N ILE A 91 -1.59 -19.73 0.34
CA ILE A 91 -1.99 -20.49 1.52
C ILE A 91 -3.37 -20.01 1.96
N ARG A 92 -4.35 -20.91 1.91
CA ARG A 92 -5.73 -20.66 2.37
C ARG A 92 -5.96 -21.29 3.74
N ARG A 93 -6.81 -20.65 4.54
CA ARG A 93 -7.31 -21.25 5.77
C ARG A 93 -8.37 -22.31 5.44
N PRO A 94 -8.34 -23.49 6.07
CA PRO A 94 -9.44 -24.45 6.00
C PRO A 94 -10.77 -23.80 6.38
N TRP A 95 -11.85 -24.17 5.68
CA TRP A 95 -13.18 -23.56 5.84
C TRP A 95 -13.67 -23.59 7.31
N TRP A 96 -13.43 -24.70 8.02
CA TRP A 96 -13.84 -24.85 9.42
C TRP A 96 -13.13 -23.85 10.33
N GLN A 97 -11.87 -23.50 10.06
CA GLN A 97 -11.16 -22.47 10.83
C GLN A 97 -11.76 -21.09 10.61
N VAL A 98 -12.25 -20.81 9.40
CA VAL A 98 -12.92 -19.54 9.08
C VAL A 98 -14.25 -19.45 9.83
N VAL A 99 -15.08 -20.49 9.74
CA VAL A 99 -16.39 -20.55 10.41
C VAL A 99 -16.26 -20.44 11.93
N PHE A 100 -15.31 -21.17 12.54
CA PHE A 100 -15.10 -21.15 14.00
C PHE A 100 -14.20 -20.00 14.48
N GLY A 101 -13.74 -19.10 13.59
CA GLY A 101 -12.88 -17.99 13.98
C GLY A 101 -11.48 -18.38 14.50
N ILE A 102 -11.00 -19.59 14.19
CA ILE A 102 -9.76 -20.16 14.72
C ILE A 102 -8.54 -19.64 13.94
N TRP A 103 -7.73 -18.79 14.56
CA TRP A 103 -6.46 -18.31 13.99
C TRP A 103 -5.27 -19.06 14.62
N ARG A 104 -4.58 -19.89 13.83
CA ARG A 104 -3.30 -20.54 14.15
C ARG A 104 -2.17 -19.95 13.32
#